data_AF-A0A3B1E587-F1
#
_entry.id   AF-A0A3B1E587-F1
#
_cell.length_a   1.000
_cell.length_b   1.000
_cell.length_c   1.000
_cell.angle_alpha   90.00
_cell.angle_beta   90.00
_cell.angle_gamma   90.00
#
_symmetry.space_group_name_H-M   'P 1'
#
loop_
_entity.id
_entity.type
_entity.pdbx_description
1 polymer ?
#
loop_
_entity_poly.entity_id
_entity_poly.type
_entity_poly.pdbx_seq_one_letter_code
_entity_poly.pdbx_strand_id
1 'polypeptide(L)' 'MNLDIENNIEARVLLLGIYKRTEDEVLIDVVKAMANNGVFSLKQGKKYLKDLHGLKLIIDGSLSMIGVQKAKEIEIEFKI' A
#
# COMPACT_ATOMS: atom_id res chain seq x y z
N MET A 1 -16.63 -3.69 -6.50
CA MET A 1 -15.84 -4.78 -5.88
C MET A 1 -14.87 -4.11 -4.93
N ASN A 2 -15.07 -4.30 -3.63
CA ASN A 2 -14.19 -3.74 -2.60
C ASN A 2 -12.87 -4.52 -2.59
N LEU A 3 -11.76 -3.83 -2.33
CA LEU A 3 -10.46 -4.47 -2.18
C LEU A 3 -10.49 -5.42 -0.97
N ASP A 4 -10.20 -6.69 -1.21
CA ASP A 4 -9.88 -7.66 -0.16
C ASP A 4 -8.38 -7.57 0.14
N ILE A 5 -8.02 -6.84 1.20
CA ILE A 5 -6.62 -6.59 1.55
C ILE A 5 -5.91 -7.87 2.00
N GLU A 6 -6.60 -8.86 2.58
CA GLU A 6 -5.96 -10.06 3.12
C GLU A 6 -5.44 -10.98 2.01
N ASN A 7 -6.25 -11.15 0.96
CA ASN A 7 -5.95 -12.06 -0.14
C ASN A 7 -5.26 -11.36 -1.33
N ASN A 8 -5.17 -10.03 -1.33
CA ASN A 8 -4.51 -9.29 -2.41
C ASN A 8 -3.05 -8.98 -2.08
N ILE A 9 -2.14 -9.84 -2.54
CA ILE A 9 -0.71 -9.68 -2.29
C ILE A 9 -0.15 -8.36 -2.83
N GLU A 10 -0.58 -7.91 -4.01
CA GLU A 10 -0.11 -6.66 -4.63
C GLU A 10 -0.44 -5.44 -3.76
N ALA A 11 -1.66 -5.38 -3.22
CA ALA A 11 -2.10 -4.31 -2.33
C ALA A 11 -1.42 -4.38 -0.96
N ARG A 12 -1.12 -5.58 -0.44
CA ARG A 12 -0.34 -5.78 0.79
C ARG A 12 1.09 -5.28 0.62
N VAL A 13 1.74 -5.63 -0.49
CA VAL A 13 3.08 -5.11 -0.80
C VAL A 13 3.03 -3.60 -1.00
N LEU A 14 1.98 -3.04 -1.61
CA LEU A 14 1.82 -1.58 -1.72
C LEU A 14 1.71 -0.92 -0.36
N LEU A 15 0.90 -1.46 0.55
CA LEU A 15 0.76 -0.93 1.90
C LEU A 15 2.09 -0.97 2.66
N LEU A 16 2.87 -2.04 2.50
CA LEU A 16 4.20 -2.16 3.07
C LEU A 16 5.19 -1.16 2.44
N GLY A 17 5.16 -0.97 1.13
CA GLY A 17 5.97 0.03 0.43
C GLY A 17 5.67 1.45 0.94
N ILE A 18 4.39 1.76 1.13
CA ILE A 18 3.94 3.05 1.69
C ILE A 18 4.42 3.24 3.13
N TYR A 19 4.51 2.16 3.93
CA TYR A 19 5.01 2.18 5.30
C TYR A 19 6.53 2.35 5.40
N LYS A 20 7.28 1.80 4.43
CA LYS A 20 8.74 1.85 4.39
C LYS A 20 9.30 3.02 3.57
N ARG A 21 8.44 3.83 2.97
CA ARG A 21 8.85 4.97 2.14
C ARG A 21 9.68 5.97 2.94
N THR A 22 10.54 6.68 2.24
CA THR A 22 11.31 7.78 2.80
C THR A 22 10.44 9.05 2.95
N GLU A 23 10.85 10.00 3.80
CA GLU A 23 10.06 11.21 4.10
C GLU A 23 9.83 12.09 2.85
N ASP A 24 10.74 12.03 1.88
CA ASP A 24 10.67 12.80 0.64
C ASP A 24 9.73 12.18 -0.41
N GLU A 25 9.29 10.93 -0.22
CA GLU A 25 8.42 10.23 -1.16
C GLU A 25 6.94 10.50 -0.89
N VAL A 26 6.23 10.97 -1.92
CA VAL A 26 4.76 10.99 -1.92
C VAL A 26 4.21 9.62 -2.36
N LEU A 27 2.96 9.31 -1.99
CA LEU A 27 2.33 8.01 -2.25
C LEU A 27 2.39 7.56 -3.72
N ILE A 28 2.29 8.52 -4.64
CA ILE A 28 2.31 8.22 -6.08
C ILE A 28 3.70 7.76 -6.54
N ASP A 29 4.77 8.16 -5.88
CA ASP A 29 6.13 7.75 -6.24
C ASP A 29 6.38 6.29 -5.85
N VAL A 30 5.89 5.87 -4.67
CA VAL A 30 5.84 4.45 -4.28
C VAL A 30 5.09 3.62 -5.33
N VAL A 31 3.91 4.08 -5.76
CA VAL A 31 3.13 3.38 -6.79
C VAL A 31 3.89 3.28 -8.12
N LYS A 32 4.57 4.35 -8.55
CA LYS A 32 5.38 4.33 -9.79
C LYS A 32 6.56 3.36 -9.63
N ALA A 33 7.27 3.40 -8.52
CA ALA A 33 8.40 2.52 -8.26
C ALA A 33 7.98 1.05 -8.33
N MET A 34 6.87 0.69 -7.70
CA MET A 34 6.36 -0.69 -7.73
C MET A 34 5.84 -1.11 -9.12
N ALA A 35 5.18 -0.19 -9.84
CA ALA A 35 4.74 -0.46 -11.20
C ALA A 35 5.93 -0.68 -12.15
N ASN A 36 7.00 0.10 -12.01
CA ASN A 36 8.22 -0.06 -12.79
C ASN A 36 8.93 -1.39 -12.51
N ASN A 37 8.79 -1.93 -11.29
CA ASN A 37 9.32 -3.24 -10.91
C ASN A 37 8.36 -4.40 -11.24
N GLY A 38 7.24 -4.13 -11.94
CA GLY A 38 6.32 -5.16 -12.40
C GLY A 38 5.41 -5.76 -11.32
N VAL A 39 5.29 -5.14 -10.14
CA VAL A 39 4.39 -5.63 -9.08
C VAL A 39 2.93 -5.54 -9.53
N PHE A 40 2.58 -4.48 -10.26
CA PHE A 40 1.26 -4.27 -10.85
C PHE A 40 1.34 -3.22 -11.97
N SER A 41 0.26 -3.02 -12.73
CA SER A 41 0.17 -1.86 -13.64
C SER A 41 -0.04 -0.56 -12.88
N LEU A 42 0.42 0.57 -13.42
CA LEU A 42 0.21 1.90 -12.81
C LEU A 42 -1.29 2.22 -12.58
N LYS A 43 -2.16 1.77 -13.51
CA LYS A 43 -3.63 1.93 -13.36
C LYS A 43 -4.15 1.14 -12.16
N GLN A 44 -3.65 -0.08 -11.97
CA GLN A 44 -4.05 -0.94 -10.86
C GLN A 44 -3.51 -0.42 -9.52
N GLY A 45 -2.25 0.03 -9.46
CA GLY A 45 -1.69 0.64 -8.25
C GLY A 45 -2.45 1.90 -7.80
N LYS A 46 -2.86 2.76 -8.75
CA LYS A 46 -3.73 3.92 -8.45
C LYS A 46 -5.11 3.50 -7.92
N LYS A 47 -5.65 2.38 -8.39
CA LYS A 47 -6.89 1.81 -7.87
C LYS A 47 -6.69 1.33 -6.43
N TYR A 48 -5.62 0.60 -6.15
CA TYR A 48 -5.28 0.19 -4.79
C TYR A 48 -5.12 1.36 -3.84
N LEU A 49 -4.45 2.46 -4.23
CA LEU A 49 -4.38 3.66 -3.41
C LEU A 49 -5.78 4.20 -3.03
N LYS A 50 -6.70 4.29 -4.00
CA LYS A 50 -8.08 4.72 -3.74
C LYS A 50 -8.81 3.76 -2.79
N ASP A 51 -8.62 2.47 -2.97
CA ASP A 51 -9.23 1.45 -2.13
C ASP A 51 -8.67 1.50 -0.69
N LEU A 52 -7.36 1.69 -0.51
CA LEU A 52 -6.71 1.88 0.79
C LEU A 52 -7.21 3.14 1.52
N HIS A 53 -7.48 4.23 0.79
CA HIS A 53 -8.18 5.39 1.34
C HIS A 53 -9.61 5.06 1.76
N GLY A 54 -10.36 4.31 0.94
CA GLY A 54 -11.71 3.84 1.27
C GLY A 54 -11.75 2.97 2.53
N LEU A 55 -10.70 2.18 2.77
CA LEU A 55 -10.51 1.37 3.98
C LEU A 55 -9.99 2.16 5.19
N LYS A 56 -9.77 3.47 5.06
CA LYS A 56 -9.17 4.35 6.09
C LYS A 56 -7.77 3.93 6.54
N LEU A 57 -7.05 3.16 5.71
CA LEU A 57 -5.65 2.82 5.96
C LEU A 57 -4.72 3.99 5.60
N ILE A 58 -5.17 4.87 4.70
CA ILE A 58 -4.48 6.10 4.32
C ILE A 58 -5.40 7.30 4.55
N ILE A 59 -4.91 8.32 5.23
CA ILE A 59 -5.59 9.60 5.50
C ILE A 59 -4.58 10.72 5.21
N ASP A 60 -5.01 11.75 4.46
CA ASP A 60 -4.20 12.94 4.16
C ASP A 60 -2.78 12.63 3.65
N GLY A 61 -2.67 11.67 2.74
CA GLY A 61 -1.40 11.28 2.12
C GLY A 61 -0.48 10.42 2.99
N SER A 62 -0.90 10.03 4.18
CA SER A 62 -0.11 9.24 5.13
C SER A 62 -0.88 8.03 5.64
N LEU A 63 -0.17 7.06 6.21
CA LEU A 63 -0.86 5.95 6.87
C LEU A 63 -1.60 6.46 8.10
N SER A 64 -2.83 5.99 8.28
CA SER A 64 -3.52 6.16 9.56
C SER A 64 -2.89 5.25 10.62
N MET A 65 -3.28 5.42 11.88
CA MET A 65 -2.84 4.51 12.95
C MET A 65 -3.19 3.04 12.63
N ILE A 66 -4.38 2.79 12.06
CA ILE A 66 -4.81 1.45 11.64
C ILE A 66 -3.99 0.98 10.42
N GLY A 67 -3.68 1.88 9.48
CA GLY A 67 -2.81 1.59 8.35
C GLY A 67 -1.41 1.15 8.76
N VAL A 68 -0.80 1.83 9.74
CA VAL A 68 0.50 1.46 10.31
C VAL A 68 0.43 0.10 10.99
N GLN A 69 -0.60 -0.16 11.80
CA GLN A 69 -0.78 -1.44 12.47
C GLN A 69 -0.89 -2.57 11.43
N LYS A 70 -1.73 -2.40 10.40
CA LYS A 70 -1.91 -3.41 9.35
C LYS A 70 -0.63 -3.64 8.54
N ALA A 71 0.13 -2.59 8.23
CA ALA A 71 1.40 -2.72 7.54
C ALA A 71 2.43 -3.52 8.37
N LYS A 72 2.46 -3.34 9.69
CA LYS A 72 3.32 -4.11 10.60
C LYS A 72 2.93 -5.58 10.68
N GLU A 73 1.64 -5.89 10.71
CA GLU A 73 1.13 -7.28 10.66
C GLU A 73 1.60 -7.98 9.39
N ILE A 74 1.39 -7.35 8.24
CA ILE A 74 1.86 -7.86 6.93
C ILE A 74 3.38 -8.04 6.90
N GLU A 75 4.13 -7.08 7.46
CA GLU A 75 5.60 -7.17 7.52
C GLU A 75 6.06 -8.40 8.32
N ILE A 76 5.39 -8.70 9.44
CA ILE A 76 5.68 -9.89 10.24
C ILE A 76 5.36 -11.15 9.43
N GLU A 77 4.20 -11.18 8.77
CA GLU A 77 3.77 -12.33 7.96
C GLU A 77 4.72 -12.64 6.81
N PHE A 78 5.32 -11.64 6.14
CA PHE A 78 6.27 -11.85 5.05
C PHE A 78 7.68 -12.27 5.50
N LYS A 79 8.00 -12.14 6.79
CA LYS A 79 9.30 -12.56 7.34
C LYS A 79 9.32 -14.01 7.80
N ILE A 80 8.15 -14.67 7.81
CA ILE A 80 7.95 -16.06 8.23
C ILE A 80 7.87 -16.93 6.98
#